data_AF-A0A131YHG5-F1
#
_entry.id   AF-A0A131YHG5-F1
#
_cell.length_a   1.000
_cell.length_b   1.000
_cell.length_c   1.000
_cell.angle_alpha   90.00
_cell.angle_beta   90.00
_cell.angle_gamma   90.00
#
_symmetry.space_group_name_H-M   'P 1'
#
loop_
_entity.id
_entity.type
_entity.pdbx_description
1 polymer ?
#
loop_
_entity_poly.entity_id
_entity_poly.type
_entity_poly.pdbx_seq_one_letter_code
_entity_poly.pdbx_strand_id
1 'polypeptide(L)'
;MAVAHKHFIVLVYVMRLCLPETKAMNDGQARVEEPECDRRLGCIYPGGCYCRPRLGLGARYEPGYHYNPRIRQCVPGGEQHNCNGFRTARECTQRCVLIRWWPSPRVLSTGDINYV
;
A
#
# COMPACT_ATOMS: atom_id res chain seq x y z
N MET A 1 11.30 46.88 46.53
CA MET A 1 11.58 45.55 45.93
C MET A 1 10.35 45.09 45.15
N ALA A 2 10.12 45.62 43.94
CA ALA A 2 8.89 45.35 43.16
C ALA A 2 9.13 45.08 41.67
N VAL A 3 10.38 45.23 41.20
CA VAL A 3 10.75 45.08 39.79
C VAL A 3 10.99 43.61 39.44
N ALA A 4 11.65 42.85 40.33
CA ALA A 4 11.96 41.43 40.13
C ALA A 4 10.70 40.55 39.95
N HIS A 5 9.61 40.86 40.65
CA HIS A 5 8.37 40.07 40.61
C HIS A 5 7.64 40.23 39.27
N LYS A 6 7.66 41.43 38.67
CA LYS A 6 7.03 41.68 37.36
C LYS A 6 7.78 40.96 36.23
N HIS A 7 9.11 40.98 36.25
CA HIS A 7 9.91 40.26 35.24
C HIS A 7 9.73 38.74 35.33
N PHE A 8 9.60 38.20 36.55
CA PHE A 8 9.36 36.77 36.75
C PHE A 8 8.01 36.32 36.16
N ILE A 9 6.95 37.10 36.36
CA ILE A 9 5.61 36.81 35.82
C ILE A 9 5.62 36.87 34.28
N VAL A 10 6.31 37.84 33.69
CA VAL A 10 6.44 37.96 32.23
C VAL A 10 7.19 36.77 31.65
N LEU A 11 8.28 36.32 32.28
CA LEU A 11 9.05 35.15 31.85
C LEU A 11 8.22 33.85 31.86
N VAL A 12 7.40 33.64 32.90
CA VAL A 12 6.51 32.48 32.98
C VAL A 12 5.44 32.50 31.88
N TYR A 13 4.92 33.69 31.54
CA TYR A 13 3.94 33.85 30.46
C TYR A 13 4.55 33.54 29.07
N VAL A 14 5.76 34.03 28.79
CA VAL A 14 6.46 33.75 27.53
C VAL A 14 6.80 32.26 27.40
N MET A 15 7.24 31.62 28.47
CA MET A 15 7.56 30.19 28.48
C MET A 15 6.33 29.30 28.22
N ARG A 16 5.13 29.70 28.69
CA ARG A 16 3.88 28.98 28.37
C ARG A 16 3.41 29.16 26.92
N LEU A 17 3.70 30.32 26.31
CA LEU A 17 3.35 30.59 24.91
C LEU A 17 4.29 29.89 23.90
N CYS A 18 5.51 29.56 24.33
CA CYS A 18 6.52 28.90 23.48
C CYS A 18 6.53 27.37 23.56
N LEU A 19 5.59 26.73 24.25
CA LEU A 19 5.44 25.28 24.21
C LEU A 19 4.48 24.91 23.07
N PRO A 20 4.97 24.53 21.86
CA PRO A 20 4.10 23.90 20.89
C PRO A 20 3.56 22.63 21.52
N GLU A 21 2.23 22.47 21.50
CA GLU A 21 1.60 21.20 21.81
C GLU A 21 2.25 20.14 20.91
N THR A 22 3.12 19.31 21.48
CA THR A 22 3.62 18.14 20.78
C THR A 22 2.44 17.20 20.66
N LYS A 23 1.67 17.38 19.58
CA LYS A 23 0.73 16.37 19.12
C LYS A 23 1.59 15.14 18.91
N ALA A 24 1.52 14.20 19.85
CA ALA A 24 2.07 12.87 19.66
C ALA A 24 1.42 12.36 18.39
N MET A 25 2.19 12.35 17.31
CA MET A 25 1.77 11.78 16.04
C MET A 25 1.68 10.29 16.35
N ASN A 26 0.48 9.86 16.73
CA ASN A 26 0.16 8.45 16.86
C ASN A 26 0.38 7.90 15.45
N ASP A 27 1.53 7.26 15.26
CA ASP A 27 1.84 6.45 14.09
C ASP A 27 1.05 5.14 14.18
N GLY A 28 -0.26 5.29 14.36
CA GLY A 28 -1.21 4.28 13.96
C GLY A 28 -1.20 4.33 12.45
N GLN A 29 -0.30 3.56 11.83
CA GLN A 29 -0.31 3.28 10.40
C GLN A 29 -1.77 3.07 10.00
N ALA A 30 -2.36 4.09 9.37
CA ALA A 30 -3.66 3.97 8.77
C ALA A 30 -3.54 2.76 7.85
N ARG A 31 -4.32 1.70 8.13
CA ARG A 31 -4.44 0.59 7.19
C ARG A 31 -4.80 1.24 5.87
N VAL A 32 -3.94 1.10 4.88
CA VAL A 32 -4.25 1.60 3.55
C VAL A 32 -5.42 0.74 3.08
N GLU A 33 -6.61 1.33 3.11
CA GLU A 33 -7.82 0.68 2.62
C GLU A 33 -7.72 0.71 1.08
N GLU A 34 -7.14 -0.36 0.52
CA GLU A 34 -7.17 -0.70 -0.91
C GLU A 34 -8.31 -1.73 -1.12
N PRO A 35 -9.60 -1.33 -1.11
CA PRO A 35 -10.72 -2.27 -1.24
C PRO A 35 -10.67 -3.07 -2.55
N GLU A 36 -10.18 -2.47 -3.64
CA GLU A 36 -9.96 -3.14 -4.92
C GLU A 36 -8.94 -4.30 -4.84
N CYS A 37 -8.15 -4.36 -3.76
CA CYS A 37 -7.19 -5.41 -3.50
C CYS A 37 -7.74 -6.53 -2.61
N ASP A 38 -8.99 -6.42 -2.14
CA ASP A 38 -9.69 -7.49 -1.45
C ASP A 38 -10.30 -8.48 -2.44
N ARG A 39 -9.76 -9.70 -2.45
CA ARG A 39 -10.23 -10.83 -3.26
C ARG A 39 -11.71 -11.14 -3.07
N ARG A 40 -12.30 -10.81 -1.92
CA ARG A 40 -13.74 -11.00 -1.65
C ARG A 40 -14.63 -10.07 -2.47
N LEU A 41 -14.08 -8.94 -2.94
CA LEU A 41 -14.75 -7.98 -3.83
C LEU A 41 -14.49 -8.28 -5.31
N GLY A 42 -13.59 -9.22 -5.62
CA GLY A 42 -13.21 -9.63 -6.97
C GLY A 42 -11.89 -9.00 -7.42
N CYS A 43 -11.02 -9.82 -8.03
CA CYS A 43 -9.71 -9.38 -8.50
C CYS A 43 -9.68 -9.17 -10.02
N ILE A 44 -9.28 -7.98 -10.46
CA ILE A 44 -9.05 -7.66 -11.86
C ILE A 44 -7.54 -7.74 -12.14
N TYR A 45 -7.12 -8.57 -13.09
CA TYR A 45 -5.72 -8.70 -13.50
C TYR A 45 -5.48 -7.99 -14.84
N PRO A 46 -4.32 -7.34 -15.04
CA PRO A 46 -3.13 -7.38 -14.19
C PRO A 46 -3.14 -6.39 -13.00
N GLY A 47 -4.19 -5.58 -12.80
CA GLY A 47 -4.26 -4.58 -11.73
C GLY A 47 -3.96 -5.13 -10.33
N GLY A 48 -4.57 -6.26 -9.97
CA GLY A 48 -4.37 -6.94 -8.69
C GLY A 48 -2.94 -7.41 -8.41
N CYS A 49 -2.09 -7.54 -9.43
CA CYS A 49 -0.67 -7.87 -9.25
C CYS A 49 0.12 -6.75 -8.57
N TYR A 50 -0.41 -5.52 -8.56
CA TYR A 50 0.26 -4.34 -8.02
C TYR A 50 -0.22 -3.95 -6.62
N CYS A 51 -1.20 -4.67 -6.06
CA CYS A 51 -1.62 -4.52 -4.68
C CYS A 51 -0.46 -4.77 -3.72
N ARG A 52 -0.44 -4.02 -2.61
CA ARG A 52 0.57 -4.26 -1.55
C ARG A 52 0.39 -5.69 -1.02
N PRO A 53 1.44 -6.51 -0.92
CA PRO A 53 1.28 -7.92 -0.55
C PRO A 53 0.91 -8.15 0.93
N ARG A 54 0.97 -7.09 1.76
CA ARG A 54 0.63 -7.11 3.18
C ARG A 54 -0.32 -5.97 3.51
N LEU A 55 -1.61 -6.25 3.38
CA LEU A 55 -2.70 -5.32 3.73
C LEU A 55 -3.44 -5.79 5.00
N GLY A 56 -3.10 -6.98 5.53
CA GLY A 56 -3.85 -7.61 6.61
C GLY A 56 -5.13 -8.28 6.11
N LEU A 57 -5.19 -8.65 4.83
CA LEU A 57 -6.35 -9.26 4.19
C LEU A 57 -6.34 -10.78 4.39
N GLY A 58 -6.62 -11.20 5.63
CA GLY A 58 -6.66 -12.61 6.03
C GLY A 58 -5.30 -13.19 6.41
N ALA A 59 -5.27 -14.50 6.65
CA ALA A 59 -4.05 -15.22 7.02
C ALA A 59 -3.08 -15.33 5.83
N ARG A 60 -1.80 -15.61 6.11
CA ARG A 60 -0.84 -15.95 5.05
C ARG A 60 -1.06 -17.36 4.55
N TYR A 61 -0.81 -17.58 3.27
CA TYR A 61 -0.65 -18.93 2.73
C TYR A 61 0.70 -19.51 3.15
N GLU A 62 0.71 -20.82 3.46
CA GLU A 62 1.88 -21.63 3.83
C GLU A 62 1.87 -22.88 2.92
N PRO A 63 2.55 -22.88 1.74
CA PRO A 63 3.28 -21.78 1.13
C PRO A 63 2.36 -20.81 0.34
N GLY A 64 2.68 -19.52 0.40
CA GLY A 64 2.05 -18.45 -0.37
C GLY A 64 3.00 -17.78 -1.35
N TYR A 65 2.47 -17.09 -2.35
CA TYR A 65 3.25 -16.30 -3.30
C TYR A 65 2.59 -14.96 -3.60
N HIS A 66 3.40 -13.95 -3.91
CA HIS A 66 2.94 -12.65 -4.40
C HIS A 66 3.88 -12.14 -5.51
N TYR A 67 3.34 -11.30 -6.39
CA TYR A 67 4.13 -10.66 -7.43
C TYR A 67 4.89 -9.46 -6.86
N ASN A 68 6.19 -9.42 -7.13
CA ASN A 68 7.04 -8.27 -6.85
C ASN A 68 7.36 -7.54 -8.17
N PRO A 69 6.77 -6.36 -8.41
CA PRO A 69 6.97 -5.63 -9.67
C PRO A 69 8.39 -5.09 -9.85
N ARG A 70 9.17 -4.94 -8.76
CA ARG A 70 10.56 -4.44 -8.84
C ARG A 70 11.48 -5.43 -9.53
N ILE A 71 11.37 -6.71 -9.17
CA ILE A 71 12.16 -7.80 -9.74
C ILE A 71 11.39 -8.57 -10.83
N ARG A 72 10.11 -8.25 -11.03
CA ARG A 72 9.19 -8.88 -11.98
C ARG A 72 9.04 -10.39 -11.79
N GLN A 73 9.00 -10.84 -10.55
CA GLN A 73 8.94 -12.26 -10.19
C GLN A 73 7.93 -12.51 -9.08
N CYS A 74 7.48 -13.77 -8.99
CA CYS A 74 6.67 -14.26 -7.88
C CYS A 74 7.59 -14.74 -6.77
N VAL A 75 7.42 -14.18 -5.57
CA VAL A 75 8.23 -14.49 -4.39
C VAL A 75 7.37 -15.06 -3.27
N PRO A 76 7.96 -15.80 -2.31
CA PRO A 76 7.22 -16.38 -1.20
C PRO A 76 6.49 -15.34 -0.33
N GLY A 77 5.37 -15.78 0.25
CA GLY A 77 4.45 -14.99 1.07
C GLY A 77 3.25 -14.48 0.25
N GLY A 78 2.14 -14.19 0.93
CA GLY A 78 0.91 -13.69 0.30
C GLY A 78 -0.28 -13.95 1.22
N GLU A 79 -1.23 -13.03 1.24
CA GLU A 79 -2.40 -13.09 2.13
C GLU A 79 -3.63 -13.66 1.37
N GLN A 80 -4.44 -14.45 2.07
CA GLN A 80 -5.54 -15.24 1.49
C GLN A 80 -6.58 -14.40 0.74
N HIS A 81 -6.88 -13.22 1.26
CA HIS A 81 -7.88 -12.31 0.67
C HIS A 81 -7.23 -11.14 -0.06
N ASN A 82 -5.92 -11.18 -0.31
CA ASN A 82 -5.25 -10.17 -1.11
C ASN A 82 -5.24 -10.59 -2.58
N CYS A 83 -5.56 -9.67 -3.50
CA CYS A 83 -5.48 -9.93 -4.93
C CYS A 83 -4.06 -10.21 -5.42
N ASN A 84 -3.03 -9.74 -4.70
CA ASN A 84 -1.64 -10.11 -4.92
C ASN A 84 -1.20 -11.31 -4.05
N GLY A 85 -2.12 -12.06 -3.44
CA GLY A 85 -1.82 -13.28 -2.67
C GLY A 85 -2.26 -14.52 -3.43
N PHE A 86 -1.33 -15.42 -3.74
CA PHE A 86 -1.56 -16.64 -4.52
C PHE A 86 -1.19 -17.89 -3.72
N ARG A 87 -1.92 -18.99 -3.95
CA ARG A 87 -1.64 -20.28 -3.29
C ARG A 87 -0.43 -20.99 -3.85
N THR A 88 -0.10 -20.73 -5.12
CA THR A 88 1.00 -21.41 -5.82
C THR A 88 1.81 -20.43 -6.65
N ALA A 89 3.10 -20.72 -6.84
CA ALA A 89 3.97 -19.94 -7.72
C ALA A 89 3.47 -19.91 -9.16
N ARG A 90 2.87 -21.03 -9.61
CA ARG A 90 2.30 -21.17 -10.96
C ARG A 90 1.14 -20.21 -11.19
N GLU A 91 0.21 -20.14 -10.24
CA GLU A 91 -0.93 -19.21 -10.29
C GLU A 91 -0.45 -17.75 -10.39
N CYS A 92 0.49 -17.36 -9.51
CA CYS A 92 1.09 -16.03 -9.54
C CYS A 92 1.74 -15.71 -10.89
N THR A 93 2.53 -16.65 -11.42
CA THR A 93 3.26 -16.48 -12.69
C THR A 93 2.30 -16.32 -13.87
N GLN A 94 1.26 -17.14 -13.92
CA GLN A 94 0.24 -17.08 -14.97
C GLN A 94 -0.51 -15.76 -14.97
N ARG A 95 -0.84 -15.20 -13.80
CA ARG A 95 -1.61 -13.96 -13.67
C ARG A 95 -0.77 -12.69 -13.81
N CYS A 96 0.48 -12.71 -13.36
CA CYS A 96 1.25 -11.46 -13.19
C CYS A 96 2.54 -11.38 -14.02
N VAL A 97 3.10 -12.52 -14.45
CA VAL A 97 4.34 -12.54 -15.24
C VAL A 97 4.05 -12.74 -16.72
N LEU A 98 3.18 -13.71 -17.05
CA LEU A 98 2.92 -14.09 -18.44
C LEU A 98 1.96 -13.15 -19.19
N ILE A 99 1.07 -12.45 -18.49
CA ILE A 99 0.12 -11.49 -19.11
C ILE A 99 0.85 -10.27 -19.72
N ARG A 100 2.15 -10.08 -19.42
CA ARG A 100 2.97 -9.00 -19.99
C ARG A 100 3.26 -9.16 -21.50
N TRP A 101 2.79 -10.24 -22.12
CA TRP A 101 2.97 -10.53 -23.54
C TRP A 101 1.69 -10.45 -24.37
N TRP A 102 0.66 -9.67 -24.02
CA TRP A 102 -0.41 -9.30 -24.98
C TRP A 102 -1.37 -8.20 -24.48
N PRO A 103 -1.53 -7.06 -25.19
CA PRO A 103 -0.49 -6.16 -25.67
C PRO A 103 -0.18 -5.04 -24.63
N SER A 104 1.03 -4.50 -24.72
CA SER A 104 1.49 -3.33 -23.97
C SER A 104 0.70 -2.06 -24.34
N PRO A 105 0.40 -1.13 -23.40
CA PRO A 105 -0.27 0.16 -23.69
C PRO A 105 0.48 1.07 -24.69
N ARG A 106 1.71 0.71 -25.10
CA ARG A 106 2.44 1.41 -26.17
C ARG A 106 1.99 1.01 -27.59
N VAL A 107 1.06 0.06 -27.74
CA VAL A 107 0.51 -0.40 -29.03
C VAL A 107 -1.01 -0.12 -29.10
N LEU A 108 -1.46 1.02 -28.58
CA LEU A 108 -2.80 1.56 -28.79
C LEU A 108 -2.70 2.93 -29.46
N SER A 109 -1.78 3.05 -30.42
CA SER A 109 -1.83 4.10 -31.43
C SER A 109 -2.31 3.43 -32.70
N THR A 110 -3.51 3.84 -33.13
CA THR A 110 -4.15 3.64 -34.43
C THR A 110 -4.53 2.21 -34.82
N GLY A 111 -5.83 1.95 -34.73
CA GLY A 111 -6.54 1.05 -35.64
C GLY A 111 -6.46 -0.43 -35.30
N ASP A 112 -7.50 -1.14 -35.72
CA ASP A 112 -7.50 -2.59 -35.91
C ASP A 112 -7.73 -3.46 -34.67
N ILE A 113 -9.00 -3.52 -34.22
CA ILE A 113 -9.59 -4.82 -33.88
C ILE A 113 -11.01 -4.88 -34.46
N ASN A 114 -11.15 -5.44 -35.66
CA ASN A 114 -12.39 -6.05 -36.10
C ASN A 114 -12.44 -7.46 -35.51
N TYR A 115 -13.49 -7.74 -34.73
CA TYR A 115 -13.83 -9.11 -34.36
C TYR A 115 -14.49 -9.76 -35.58
N VAL A 116 -13.86 -10.81 -36.12
CA VAL A 116 -14.48 -11.78 -37.03
C VAL A 116 -15.01 -12.93 -36.20
#